data_AF-A0A7K3SBD1-F1
#
_entry.id   AF-A0A7K3SBD1-F1
#
_cell.length_a   1.000
_cell.length_b   1.000
_cell.length_c   1.000
_cell.angle_alpha   90.00
_cell.angle_beta   90.00
_cell.angle_gamma   90.00
#
_symmetry.space_group_name_H-M   'P 1'
#
loop_
_entity.id
_entity.type
_entity.pdbx_description
1 polymer ?
#
loop_
_entity_poly.entity_id
_entity_poly.type
_entity_poly.pdbx_seq_one_letter_code
_entity_poly.pdbx_strand_id
1 'polypeptide(L)'
;MGDVLAGIHATWEFDTDSVLIRFERGIRTPKLFQSLRERRIPYAALSSVTLTPGKRGTVVLRAVPRAGADPLVEAASGQLKEGCDPYRLVLPAEREVLAEYYADELRALLDPASDEPADRFLVAAPEAPMNFKAYDGRAGFDGERVSFRWSWTGASSAKWKAGDQSFKVSELAGIVWRSPEALDGYLRLLPRAAAPVDHRTGGSLGDLHGPDGSG
;
A
#
# COMPACT_ATOMS: atom_id res chain seq x y z
N MET A 1 25.68 -6.66 15.03
CA MET A 1 26.65 -7.01 13.99
C MET A 1 25.91 -6.85 12.68
N GLY A 2 26.32 -5.93 11.81
CA GLY A 2 25.57 -5.53 10.60
C GLY A 2 25.79 -6.51 9.47
N ASP A 3 25.27 -7.72 9.62
CA ASP A 3 25.50 -8.80 8.69
C ASP A 3 24.60 -8.67 7.46
N VAL A 4 25.15 -9.00 6.29
CA VAL A 4 24.53 -8.70 4.99
C VAL A 4 24.32 -9.97 4.17
N LEU A 5 23.09 -10.16 3.71
CA LEU A 5 22.71 -11.22 2.78
C LEU A 5 22.21 -10.61 1.46
N ALA A 6 23.09 -10.61 0.46
CA ALA A 6 22.79 -10.09 -0.87
C ALA A 6 22.13 -11.17 -1.74
N GLY A 7 20.94 -10.86 -2.25
CA GLY A 7 20.18 -11.72 -3.16
C GLY A 7 19.85 -11.05 -4.48
N ILE A 8 18.96 -11.67 -5.24
CA ILE A 8 18.48 -11.17 -6.52
C ILE A 8 17.45 -10.08 -6.23
N HIS A 9 17.68 -8.86 -6.73
CA HIS A 9 16.81 -7.68 -6.59
C HIS A 9 16.71 -7.07 -5.19
N ALA A 10 17.28 -7.67 -4.16
CA ALA A 10 17.29 -7.13 -2.82
C ALA A 10 18.51 -7.59 -2.01
N THR A 11 18.86 -6.82 -0.99
CA THR A 11 19.86 -7.15 0.03
C THR A 11 19.20 -6.98 1.40
N TRP A 12 19.42 -7.93 2.31
CA TRP A 12 18.97 -7.85 3.70
C TRP A 12 20.16 -7.56 4.59
N GLU A 13 20.04 -6.53 5.42
CA GLU A 13 21.02 -6.18 6.45
C GLU A 13 20.37 -6.45 7.81
N PHE A 14 20.97 -7.32 8.60
CA PHE A 14 20.47 -7.70 9.91
C PHE A 14 21.06 -6.78 10.98
N ASP A 15 20.18 -6.16 11.76
CA ASP A 15 20.51 -5.32 12.90
C ASP A 15 20.06 -6.04 14.18
N THR A 16 20.18 -5.37 15.32
CA THR A 16 19.87 -5.96 16.63
C THR A 16 18.37 -6.19 16.83
N ASP A 17 17.52 -5.35 16.23
CA ASP A 17 16.06 -5.34 16.46
C ASP A 17 15.22 -5.42 15.17
N SER A 18 15.88 -5.46 14.02
CA SER A 18 15.22 -5.34 12.72
C SER A 18 16.08 -5.84 11.57
N VAL A 19 15.43 -6.13 10.45
CA VAL A 19 16.09 -6.33 9.16
C VAL A 19 15.82 -5.14 8.25
N LEU A 20 16.88 -4.55 7.69
CA LEU A 20 16.78 -3.54 6.65
C LEU A 20 16.83 -4.24 5.28
N ILE A 21 15.72 -4.19 4.56
CA ILE A 21 15.61 -4.70 3.19
C ILE A 21 15.90 -3.55 2.23
N ARG A 22 16.98 -3.63 1.47
CA ARG A 22 17.31 -2.68 0.39
C ARG A 22 16.97 -3.31 -0.94
N PHE A 23 16.19 -2.62 -1.77
CA PHE A 23 15.83 -3.09 -3.10
C PHE A 23 16.77 -2.52 -4.16
N GLU A 24 17.25 -3.39 -5.03
CA GLU A 24 18.07 -3.00 -6.17
C GLU A 24 17.25 -2.26 -7.23
N ARG A 25 17.91 -1.46 -8.06
CA ARG A 25 17.29 -0.81 -9.22
C ARG A 25 17.73 -1.55 -10.49
N GLY A 26 16.78 -1.79 -11.40
CA GLY A 26 17.10 -2.45 -12.66
C GLY A 26 15.88 -2.67 -13.54
N ILE A 27 16.13 -2.89 -14.83
CA ILE A 27 15.09 -3.10 -15.86
C ILE A 27 14.27 -4.37 -15.58
N ARG A 28 14.87 -5.37 -14.92
CA ARG A 28 14.21 -6.64 -14.56
C ARG A 28 13.62 -6.61 -13.14
N THR A 29 13.85 -5.56 -12.37
CA THR A 29 13.33 -5.44 -11.02
C THR A 29 11.87 -4.98 -11.05
N PRO A 30 10.96 -5.57 -10.25
CA PRO A 30 9.59 -5.09 -10.10
C PRO A 30 9.52 -3.59 -9.83
N LYS A 31 8.58 -2.88 -10.48
CA LYS A 31 8.39 -1.43 -10.26
C LYS A 31 8.06 -1.09 -8.81
N LEU A 32 7.37 -1.98 -8.10
CA LEU A 32 7.07 -1.81 -6.68
C LEU A 32 8.36 -1.61 -5.85
N PHE A 33 9.38 -2.44 -6.09
CA PHE A 33 10.65 -2.35 -5.37
C PHE A 33 11.39 -1.04 -5.64
N GLN A 34 11.28 -0.50 -6.86
CA GLN A 34 11.82 0.83 -7.18
C GLN A 34 11.10 1.94 -6.40
N SER A 35 9.80 1.79 -6.17
CA SER A 35 9.00 2.72 -5.37
C SER A 35 9.33 2.62 -3.88
N LEU A 36 9.53 1.41 -3.37
CA LEU A 36 9.84 1.16 -1.96
C LEU A 36 11.26 1.58 -1.59
N ARG A 37 12.24 1.32 -2.48
CA ARG A 37 13.69 1.57 -2.30
C ARG A 37 14.31 0.78 -1.15
N GLU A 38 13.86 0.98 0.07
CA GLU A 38 14.30 0.27 1.26
C GLU A 38 13.18 0.19 2.30
N ARG A 39 13.26 -0.79 3.20
CA ARG A 39 12.31 -0.98 4.29
C ARG A 39 13.00 -1.54 5.52
N ARG A 40 12.89 -0.85 6.65
CA ARG A 40 13.30 -1.38 7.96
C ARG A 40 12.13 -2.14 8.57
N ILE A 41 12.33 -3.41 8.85
CA ILE A 41 11.32 -4.31 9.38
C ILE A 41 11.73 -4.73 10.79
N PRO A 42 11.06 -4.22 11.85
CA PRO A 42 11.29 -4.69 13.20
C PRO A 42 11.01 -6.19 13.33
N TYR A 43 11.80 -6.94 14.10
CA TYR A 43 11.55 -8.37 14.33
C TYR A 43 10.21 -8.61 15.03
N ALA A 44 9.78 -7.67 15.88
CA ALA A 44 8.45 -7.68 16.49
C ALA A 44 7.28 -7.59 15.48
N ALA A 45 7.56 -7.22 14.22
CA ALA A 45 6.59 -7.19 13.13
C ALA A 45 6.49 -8.51 12.35
N LEU A 46 7.37 -9.48 12.62
CA LEU A 46 7.43 -10.76 11.93
C LEU A 46 6.69 -11.86 12.70
N SER A 47 5.99 -12.71 11.96
CA SER A 47 5.29 -13.89 12.47
C SER A 47 6.08 -15.17 12.24
N SER A 48 6.72 -15.32 11.08
CA SER A 48 7.52 -16.51 10.75
C SER A 48 8.60 -16.24 9.71
N VAL A 49 9.57 -17.16 9.62
CA VAL A 49 10.63 -17.13 8.61
C VAL A 49 10.85 -18.53 8.04
N THR A 50 10.84 -18.64 6.71
CA THR A 50 10.97 -19.91 5.98
C THR A 50 12.09 -19.85 4.95
N LEU A 51 12.86 -20.93 4.82
CA LEU A 51 13.72 -21.16 3.68
C LEU A 51 13.09 -22.26 2.81
N THR A 52 12.99 -22.02 1.51
CA THR A 52 12.38 -22.98 0.58
C THR A 52 13.16 -23.05 -0.73
N PRO A 53 13.13 -24.19 -1.44
CA PRO A 53 13.66 -24.28 -2.79
C PRO A 53 12.99 -23.27 -3.73
N GLY A 54 13.79 -22.54 -4.49
CA GLY A 54 13.36 -21.59 -5.51
C GLY A 54 13.38 -22.17 -6.92
N LYS A 55 13.25 -21.28 -7.92
CA LYS A 55 13.31 -21.65 -9.34
C LYS A 55 14.74 -21.55 -9.85
N ARG A 56 15.13 -22.40 -10.81
CA ARG A 56 16.42 -22.29 -11.54
C ARG A 56 17.66 -22.29 -10.63
N GLY A 57 17.73 -23.23 -9.68
CA GLY A 57 18.90 -23.35 -8.79
C GLY A 57 19.01 -22.19 -7.81
N THR A 58 17.88 -21.72 -7.30
CA THR A 58 17.83 -20.71 -6.24
C THR A 58 17.19 -21.27 -4.99
N VAL A 59 17.40 -20.60 -3.87
CA VAL A 59 16.63 -20.76 -2.64
C VAL A 59 15.96 -19.44 -2.29
N VAL A 60 14.86 -19.50 -1.54
CA VAL A 60 14.08 -18.32 -1.16
C VAL A 60 13.97 -18.26 0.35
N LEU A 61 14.63 -17.26 0.94
CA LEU A 61 14.41 -16.86 2.31
C LEU A 61 13.21 -15.91 2.33
N ARG A 62 12.17 -16.26 3.08
CA ARG A 62 10.94 -15.47 3.18
C ARG A 62 10.62 -15.19 4.63
N ALA A 63 10.47 -13.91 4.95
CA ALA A 63 9.88 -13.48 6.21
C ALA A 63 8.37 -13.25 6.01
N VAL A 64 7.59 -13.44 7.05
CA VAL A 64 6.14 -13.21 7.03
C VAL A 64 5.82 -12.18 8.09
N PRO A 65 5.20 -11.05 7.74
CA PRO A 65 4.72 -10.11 8.75
C PRO A 65 3.55 -10.68 9.55
N ARG A 66 3.38 -10.19 10.77
CA ARG A 66 2.16 -10.36 11.54
C ARG A 66 1.00 -9.65 10.83
N ALA A 67 -0.21 -10.19 10.96
CA ALA A 67 -1.41 -9.49 10.49
C ALA A 67 -1.50 -8.11 11.17
N GLY A 68 -1.79 -7.06 10.40
CA GLY A 68 -1.87 -5.69 10.90
C GLY A 68 -0.52 -4.98 11.16
N ALA A 69 0.62 -5.66 11.04
CA ALA A 69 1.92 -5.05 11.35
C ALA A 69 2.51 -4.22 10.20
N ASP A 70 2.18 -4.54 8.95
CA ASP A 70 2.70 -3.84 7.77
C ASP A 70 1.56 -3.20 6.93
N PRO A 71 1.51 -1.87 6.82
CA PRO A 71 0.49 -1.17 6.04
C PRO A 71 0.53 -1.52 4.54
N LEU A 72 1.70 -1.86 3.98
CA LEU A 72 1.83 -2.28 2.59
C LEU A 72 1.17 -3.64 2.36
N VAL A 73 1.38 -4.60 3.26
CA VAL A 73 0.81 -5.96 3.16
C VAL A 73 -0.70 -5.92 3.41
N GLU A 74 -1.15 -5.13 4.40
CA GLU A 74 -2.58 -4.90 4.62
C GLU A 74 -3.25 -4.25 3.39
N ALA A 75 -2.65 -3.19 2.85
CA ALA A 75 -3.16 -2.56 1.64
C ALA A 75 -3.12 -3.51 0.42
N ALA A 76 -2.11 -4.38 0.34
CA ALA A 76 -2.00 -5.38 -0.69
C ALA A 76 -3.14 -6.42 -0.64
N SER A 77 -3.64 -6.76 0.54
CA SER A 77 -4.73 -7.72 0.76
C SER A 77 -4.55 -9.03 -0.03
N GLY A 78 -3.32 -9.55 -0.08
CA GLY A 78 -2.98 -10.77 -0.81
C GLY A 78 -2.95 -10.67 -2.34
N GLN A 79 -3.12 -9.48 -2.91
CA GLN A 79 -3.16 -9.28 -4.36
C GLN A 79 -1.77 -9.11 -5.01
N LEU A 80 -0.67 -9.14 -4.24
CA LEU A 80 0.68 -9.04 -4.77
C LEU A 80 1.12 -10.36 -5.40
N LYS A 81 1.65 -10.28 -6.62
CA LYS A 81 2.38 -11.40 -7.25
C LYS A 81 3.54 -11.82 -6.37
N GLU A 82 3.83 -13.12 -6.38
CA GLU A 82 4.98 -13.71 -5.67
C GLU A 82 6.30 -12.97 -5.96
N GLY A 83 6.55 -12.60 -7.23
CA GLY A 83 7.75 -11.87 -7.63
C GLY A 83 7.78 -10.40 -7.20
N CYS A 84 6.68 -9.87 -6.64
CA CYS A 84 6.58 -8.52 -6.08
C CYS A 84 6.48 -8.53 -4.54
N ASP A 85 6.55 -9.70 -3.90
CA ASP A 85 6.54 -9.81 -2.43
C ASP A 85 7.85 -9.20 -1.87
N PRO A 86 7.78 -8.08 -1.12
CA PRO A 86 8.96 -7.39 -0.59
C PRO A 86 9.67 -8.18 0.51
N TYR A 87 9.07 -9.25 1.03
CA TYR A 87 9.62 -10.11 2.08
C TYR A 87 10.28 -11.38 1.55
N ARG A 88 10.43 -11.51 0.23
CA ARG A 88 11.11 -12.65 -0.41
C ARG A 88 12.51 -12.24 -0.88
N LEU A 89 13.52 -12.85 -0.30
CA LEU A 89 14.90 -12.75 -0.76
C LEU A 89 15.26 -14.02 -1.53
N VAL A 90 15.45 -13.87 -2.85
CA VAL A 90 15.87 -14.97 -3.72
C VAL A 90 17.39 -15.01 -3.77
N LEU A 91 17.99 -16.17 -3.53
CA LEU A 91 19.44 -16.36 -3.42
C LEU A 91 19.90 -17.50 -4.35
N PRO A 92 21.12 -17.45 -4.90
CA PRO A 92 21.73 -18.61 -5.56
C PRO A 92 21.80 -19.82 -4.60
N ALA A 93 21.66 -21.05 -5.10
CA ALA A 93 21.69 -22.25 -4.27
C ALA A 93 22.99 -22.39 -3.45
N GLU A 94 24.14 -21.94 -3.97
CA GLU A 94 25.40 -21.89 -3.21
C GLU A 94 25.33 -21.07 -1.90
N ARG A 95 24.33 -20.19 -1.75
CA ARG A 95 24.10 -19.40 -0.53
C ARG A 95 23.15 -20.08 0.47
N GLU A 96 22.66 -21.28 0.19
CA GLU A 96 21.66 -21.99 1.00
C GLU A 96 22.07 -22.15 2.47
N VAL A 97 23.30 -22.62 2.72
CA VAL A 97 23.81 -22.80 4.10
C VAL A 97 23.79 -21.47 4.88
N LEU A 98 24.19 -20.38 4.21
CA LEU A 98 24.18 -19.05 4.83
C LEU A 98 22.74 -18.54 5.04
N ALA A 99 21.84 -18.84 4.10
CA ALA A 99 20.43 -18.47 4.20
C ALA A 99 19.73 -19.23 5.33
N GLU A 100 20.04 -20.51 5.53
CA GLU A 100 19.51 -21.32 6.64
C GLU A 100 20.00 -20.77 7.98
N TYR A 101 21.29 -20.42 8.08
CA TYR A 101 21.85 -19.77 9.27
C TYR A 101 21.04 -18.51 9.67
N TYR A 102 20.80 -17.59 8.74
CA TYR A 102 19.99 -16.40 9.05
C TYR A 102 18.51 -16.72 9.29
N ALA A 103 17.96 -17.76 8.66
CA ALA A 103 16.60 -18.20 8.94
C ALA A 103 16.47 -18.63 10.40
N ASP A 104 17.42 -19.41 10.91
CA ASP A 104 17.45 -19.87 12.29
C ASP A 104 17.67 -18.73 13.29
N GLU A 105 18.61 -17.82 13.01
CA GLU A 105 18.83 -16.63 13.85
C GLU A 105 17.56 -15.77 13.93
N LEU A 106 16.90 -15.51 12.80
CA LEU A 106 15.65 -14.75 12.79
C LEU A 106 14.53 -15.48 13.54
N ARG A 107 14.39 -16.80 13.38
CA ARG A 107 13.39 -17.60 14.09
C ARG A 107 13.58 -17.50 15.61
N ALA A 108 14.83 -17.50 16.08
CA ALA A 108 15.15 -17.36 17.50
C ALA A 108 14.83 -15.97 18.07
N LEU A 109 14.72 -14.95 17.22
CA LEU A 109 14.42 -13.56 17.59
C LEU A 109 12.92 -13.20 17.50
N LEU A 110 12.06 -14.12 17.03
CA LEU A 110 10.63 -13.88 16.95
C LEU A 110 10.02 -13.79 18.35
N ASP A 111 9.06 -12.87 18.51
CA ASP A 111 8.31 -12.74 19.75
C ASP A 111 7.50 -14.02 20.01
N PRO A 112 7.39 -14.53 21.25
CA PRO A 112 6.54 -15.69 21.54
C PRO A 112 5.07 -15.52 21.12
N ALA A 113 4.58 -14.27 21.02
CA ALA A 113 3.27 -13.91 20.50
C ALA A 113 3.29 -13.51 19.00
N SER A 114 4.28 -13.97 18.24
CA SER A 114 4.43 -13.67 16.81
C SER A 114 3.27 -14.19 15.95
N ASP A 115 2.50 -15.16 16.43
CA ASP A 115 1.31 -15.66 15.74
C ASP A 115 0.07 -14.78 15.96
N GLU A 116 0.12 -13.85 16.92
CA GLU A 116 -0.99 -12.94 17.20
C GLU A 116 -0.95 -11.70 16.27
N PRO A 117 -2.10 -11.18 15.83
CA PRO A 117 -2.16 -9.92 15.11
C PRO A 117 -1.49 -8.78 15.88
N ALA A 118 -0.91 -7.82 15.17
CA ALA A 118 -0.39 -6.60 15.79
C ALA A 118 -1.51 -5.58 16.01
N ASP A 119 -1.51 -4.92 17.17
CA ASP A 119 -2.49 -3.88 17.52
C ASP A 119 -2.33 -2.59 16.68
N ARG A 120 -1.18 -2.44 16.02
CA ARG A 120 -0.85 -1.29 15.18
C ARG A 120 0.18 -1.67 14.12
N PHE A 121 0.29 -0.82 13.11
CA PHE A 121 1.41 -0.88 12.17
C PHE A 121 2.74 -0.68 12.91
N LEU A 122 3.65 -1.61 12.71
CA LEU A 122 5.02 -1.59 13.22
C LEU A 122 6.03 -1.24 12.13
N VAL A 123 5.68 -1.49 10.87
CA VAL A 123 6.48 -1.12 9.70
C VAL A 123 6.04 0.24 9.19
N ALA A 124 7.01 1.09 8.84
CA ALA A 124 6.74 2.40 8.27
C ALA A 124 6.01 2.29 6.91
N ALA A 125 4.99 3.12 6.73
CA ALA A 125 4.35 3.28 5.44
C ALA A 125 5.29 4.01 4.47
N PRO A 126 5.23 3.73 3.16
CA PRO A 126 6.01 4.49 2.19
C PRO A 126 5.61 5.97 2.19
N GLU A 127 6.58 6.87 2.07
CA GLU A 127 6.37 8.32 2.25
C GLU A 127 5.77 8.99 1.00
N ALA A 128 4.96 10.03 1.24
CA ALA A 128 4.47 10.93 0.21
C ALA A 128 5.57 11.95 -0.18
N PRO A 129 5.52 12.54 -1.40
CA PRO A 129 4.50 12.37 -2.42
C PRO A 129 4.70 11.12 -3.28
N MET A 130 3.60 10.50 -3.68
CA MET A 130 3.59 9.40 -4.64
C MET A 130 2.80 9.75 -5.88
N ASN A 131 3.27 9.26 -7.02
CA ASN A 131 2.58 9.43 -8.30
C ASN A 131 2.59 8.09 -9.03
N PHE A 132 1.45 7.70 -9.58
CA PHE A 132 1.39 6.53 -10.46
C PHE A 132 0.62 6.84 -11.74
N LYS A 133 1.08 6.23 -12.83
CA LYS A 133 0.44 6.31 -14.14
C LYS A 133 -0.44 5.07 -14.33
N ALA A 134 -1.72 5.31 -14.55
CA ALA A 134 -2.68 4.33 -15.01
C ALA A 134 -2.87 4.43 -16.54
N TYR A 135 -3.73 3.57 -17.09
CA TYR A 135 -4.10 3.63 -18.50
C TYR A 135 -4.87 4.91 -18.84
N ASP A 136 -5.82 5.28 -18.00
CA ASP A 136 -6.79 6.36 -18.20
C ASP A 136 -6.36 7.70 -17.59
N GLY A 137 -5.21 7.75 -16.91
CA GLY A 137 -4.73 8.97 -16.29
C GLY A 137 -3.52 8.79 -15.39
N ARG A 138 -3.22 9.83 -14.62
CA ARG A 138 -2.27 9.81 -13.51
C ARG A 138 -3.01 10.04 -12.21
N ALA A 139 -2.58 9.36 -11.17
CA ALA A 139 -3.01 9.68 -9.81
C ALA A 139 -1.79 10.12 -8.99
N GLY A 140 -2.03 11.06 -8.08
CA GLY A 140 -1.05 11.57 -7.13
C GLY A 140 -1.59 11.51 -5.72
N PHE A 141 -0.70 11.29 -4.75
CA PHE A 141 -0.98 11.38 -3.32
C PHE A 141 0.11 12.23 -2.67
N ASP A 142 -0.27 13.30 -1.98
CA ASP A 142 0.66 14.26 -1.36
C ASP A 142 0.75 14.11 0.18
N GLY A 143 0.02 13.15 0.76
CA GLY A 143 -0.09 12.98 2.22
C GLY A 143 -1.47 13.36 2.75
N GLU A 144 -2.17 14.29 2.09
CA GLU A 144 -3.47 14.79 2.52
C GLU A 144 -4.57 14.58 1.47
N ARG A 145 -4.20 14.56 0.19
CA ARG A 145 -5.11 14.55 -0.95
C ARG A 145 -4.72 13.51 -1.97
N VAL A 146 -5.74 12.86 -2.51
CA VAL A 146 -5.62 12.05 -3.72
C VAL A 146 -6.09 12.90 -4.91
N SER A 147 -5.26 13.01 -5.94
CA SER A 147 -5.56 13.75 -7.16
C SER A 147 -5.56 12.84 -8.37
N PHE A 148 -6.41 13.12 -9.34
CA PHE A 148 -6.46 12.45 -10.64
C PHE A 148 -6.37 13.46 -11.78
N ARG A 149 -5.52 13.14 -12.75
CA ARG A 149 -5.40 13.84 -14.03
C ARG A 149 -5.69 12.88 -15.17
N TRP A 150 -6.74 13.15 -15.93
CA TRP A 150 -7.20 12.22 -16.96
C TRP A 150 -6.40 12.33 -18.25
N SER A 151 -6.20 11.19 -18.92
CA SER A 151 -5.56 11.13 -20.23
C SER A 151 -6.59 11.39 -21.32
N TRP A 152 -6.32 12.34 -22.21
CA TRP A 152 -7.20 12.65 -23.33
C TRP A 152 -7.45 11.48 -24.30
N THR A 153 -6.51 10.53 -24.40
CA THR A 153 -6.63 9.32 -25.25
C THR A 153 -7.09 8.07 -24.50
N GLY A 154 -7.01 8.06 -23.17
CA GLY A 154 -7.23 6.86 -22.35
C GLY A 154 -8.45 6.95 -21.44
N ALA A 155 -8.92 8.15 -21.13
CA ALA A 155 -10.06 8.36 -20.24
C ALA A 155 -11.39 8.24 -20.99
N SER A 156 -12.41 7.76 -20.30
CA SER A 156 -13.77 7.82 -20.81
C SER A 156 -14.24 9.27 -20.95
N SER A 157 -15.22 9.50 -21.82
CA SER A 157 -15.83 10.84 -21.99
C SER A 157 -16.39 11.40 -20.68
N ALA A 158 -16.89 10.54 -19.78
CA ALA A 158 -17.35 10.94 -18.44
C ALA A 158 -16.20 11.48 -17.57
N LYS A 159 -15.07 10.78 -17.50
CA LYS A 159 -13.88 11.24 -16.76
C LYS A 159 -13.32 12.52 -17.36
N TRP A 160 -13.22 12.59 -18.68
CA TRP A 160 -12.73 13.78 -19.36
C TRP A 160 -13.59 15.02 -19.07
N LYS A 161 -14.93 14.89 -19.11
CA LYS A 161 -15.86 15.97 -18.76
C LYS A 161 -15.79 16.39 -17.29
N ALA A 162 -15.46 15.47 -16.39
CA ALA A 162 -15.30 15.76 -14.96
C ALA A 162 -14.05 16.58 -14.65
N GLY A 163 -13.08 16.65 -15.58
CA GLY A 163 -11.82 17.36 -15.39
C GLY A 163 -10.91 16.73 -14.33
N ASP A 164 -9.81 17.42 -14.01
CA ASP A 164 -8.91 17.02 -12.92
C ASP A 164 -9.69 16.97 -11.59
N GLN A 165 -9.56 15.88 -10.84
CA GLN A 165 -10.29 15.69 -9.58
C GLN A 165 -9.31 15.63 -8.40
N SER A 166 -9.72 16.16 -7.25
CA SER A 166 -8.97 16.09 -6.00
C SER A 166 -9.90 15.81 -4.83
N PHE A 167 -9.50 14.90 -3.96
CA PHE A 167 -10.26 14.47 -2.79
C PHE A 167 -9.37 14.53 -1.55
N LYS A 168 -9.85 15.11 -0.44
CA LYS A 168 -9.11 15.01 0.83
C LYS A 168 -9.28 13.61 1.40
N VAL A 169 -8.23 13.06 2.00
CA VAL A 169 -8.31 11.75 2.69
C VAL A 169 -9.38 11.77 3.79
N SER A 170 -9.56 12.89 4.49
CA SER A 170 -10.60 13.06 5.51
C SER A 170 -12.03 12.93 4.97
N GLU A 171 -12.23 13.13 3.67
CA GLU A 171 -13.53 13.02 3.00
C GLU A 171 -13.79 11.60 2.46
N LEU A 172 -12.81 10.69 2.58
CA LEU A 172 -12.94 9.32 2.12
C LEU A 172 -13.40 8.40 3.25
N ALA A 173 -14.37 7.54 2.94
CA ALA A 173 -14.73 6.40 3.76
C ALA A 173 -13.80 5.19 3.53
N GLY A 174 -13.11 5.14 2.39
CA GLY A 174 -12.18 4.08 2.09
C GLY A 174 -11.72 4.07 0.63
N ILE A 175 -11.00 3.02 0.28
CA ILE A 175 -10.45 2.78 -1.05
C ILE A 175 -10.67 1.31 -1.39
N VAL A 176 -11.03 1.04 -2.65
CA VAL A 176 -11.10 -0.33 -3.19
C VAL A 176 -10.22 -0.38 -4.41
N TRP A 177 -9.40 -1.42 -4.53
CA TRP A 177 -8.54 -1.59 -5.68
C TRP A 177 -8.41 -3.05 -6.08
N ARG A 178 -8.06 -3.26 -7.34
CA ARG A 178 -7.83 -4.57 -7.93
C ARG A 178 -6.57 -4.56 -8.81
N SER A 179 -5.71 -5.55 -8.59
CA SER A 179 -4.54 -5.78 -9.46
C SER A 179 -4.98 -6.12 -10.90
N PRO A 180 -4.33 -5.56 -11.94
CA PRO A 180 -4.73 -5.70 -13.34
C PRO A 180 -4.39 -7.06 -13.99
N GLU A 181 -4.36 -8.16 -13.24
CA GLU A 181 -3.88 -9.48 -13.74
C GLU A 181 -4.78 -10.12 -14.78
N ALA A 182 -6.06 -9.78 -14.77
CA ALA A 182 -6.96 -9.89 -15.91
C ALA A 182 -7.38 -8.45 -16.25
N LEU A 183 -7.60 -8.15 -17.53
CA LEU A 183 -8.21 -6.88 -17.97
C LEU A 183 -9.29 -6.46 -16.95
N ASP A 184 -9.28 -5.19 -16.50
CA ASP A 184 -10.12 -4.60 -15.42
C ASP A 184 -9.45 -4.38 -14.04
N GLY A 185 -8.16 -4.08 -13.99
CA GLY A 185 -7.57 -3.48 -12.78
C GLY A 185 -8.12 -2.07 -12.55
N TYR A 186 -8.40 -1.71 -11.30
CA TYR A 186 -8.93 -0.39 -10.95
C TYR A 186 -8.50 0.07 -9.57
N LEU A 187 -8.59 1.39 -9.36
CA LEU A 187 -8.56 2.04 -8.06
C LEU A 187 -9.82 2.90 -7.95
N ARG A 188 -10.58 2.74 -6.88
CA ARG A 188 -11.79 3.49 -6.59
C ARG A 188 -11.68 4.11 -5.21
N LEU A 189 -11.83 5.44 -5.15
CA LEU A 189 -12.04 6.13 -3.89
C LEU A 189 -13.52 6.02 -3.50
N LEU A 190 -13.78 5.77 -2.23
CA LEU A 190 -15.12 5.76 -1.66
C LEU A 190 -15.30 7.04 -0.84
N PRO A 191 -16.02 8.05 -1.33
CA PRO A 191 -16.34 9.22 -0.51
C PRO A 191 -17.18 8.82 0.69
N ARG A 192 -16.98 9.50 1.82
CA ARG A 192 -17.91 9.43 2.95
C ARG A 192 -19.25 9.98 2.47
N ALA A 193 -20.33 9.24 2.72
CA ALA A 193 -21.67 9.75 2.41
C ALA A 193 -21.82 11.11 3.10
N ALA A 194 -22.11 12.15 2.32
CA ALA A 194 -22.53 13.41 2.90
C ALA A 194 -23.78 13.11 3.73
N ALA A 195 -23.80 13.51 5.01
CA ALA A 195 -25.06 13.58 5.72
C ALA A 195 -26.03 14.39 4.85
N PRO A 196 -27.29 13.95 4.66
CA PRO A 196 -28.25 14.77 3.93
C PRO A 196 -28.30 16.13 4.62
N VAL A 197 -27.93 17.19 3.91
CA VAL A 197 -28.15 18.54 4.39
C VAL A 197 -29.66 18.72 4.32
N ASP A 198 -30.32 18.66 5.48
CA ASP A 198 -31.77 18.81 5.57
C ASP A 198 -32.11 20.28 5.24
N HIS A 199 -32.39 20.55 3.96
CA HIS A 199 -32.93 21.83 3.50
C HIS A 199 -34.41 21.97 3.86
N ARG A 200 -34.76 21.69 5.12
CA ARG A 200 -36.08 21.97 5.70
C ARG A 200 -35.97 22.55 7.09
N THR A 201 -35.27 23.67 7.23
CA THR A 201 -35.66 24.64 8.26
C THR A 201 -35.38 26.06 7.78
N GLY A 202 -36.32 26.60 7.00
CA GLY A 202 -36.52 28.03 6.84
C GLY A 202 -37.97 28.30 7.24
N GLY A 203 -38.17 28.57 8.53
CA GLY A 203 -39.49 28.79 9.12
C GLY A 203 -40.20 30.03 8.56
N SER A 204 -41.52 29.90 8.51
CA SER A 204 -42.51 30.97 8.40
C SER A 204 -42.29 32.08 9.43
N LEU A 205 -42.41 33.35 9.02
CA LEU A 205 -43.31 34.36 9.63
C LEU A 205 -43.25 35.66 8.81
N GLY A 206 -44.40 36.25 8.49
CA GLY A 206 -44.47 37.55 7.82
C GLY A 206 -45.85 37.90 7.27
N ASP A 207 -46.77 38.14 8.20
CA ASP A 207 -48.16 38.56 8.00
C ASP A 207 -48.37 39.87 7.19
N LEU A 208 -49.54 39.91 6.54
CA LEU A 208 -50.49 41.03 6.41
C LEU A 208 -50.03 42.38 5.82
N HIS A 209 -50.48 42.68 4.59
CA HIS A 209 -51.14 43.97 4.33
C HIS A 209 -52.03 43.93 3.08
N GLY A 210 -53.33 44.06 3.30
CA GLY A 210 -54.26 44.59 2.30
C GLY A 210 -55.09 45.68 2.98
N PRO A 211 -55.32 46.81 2.30
CA PRO A 211 -56.50 47.60 2.57
C PRO A 211 -57.38 47.61 1.31
N ASP A 212 -58.59 47.09 1.48
CA ASP A 212 -59.76 47.57 0.74
C ASP A 212 -59.99 49.05 1.08
N GLY A 213 -60.22 49.85 0.05
CA GLY A 213 -60.64 51.25 0.15
C GLY A 213 -61.56 51.57 -1.02
N SER A 214 -62.86 51.52 -0.74
CA SER A 214 -64.00 51.69 -1.62
C SER A 214 -64.05 53.02 -2.39
N GLY A 215 -64.74 52.97 -3.53
CA GLY A 215 -65.27 54.11 -4.29
C GLY A 215 -66.13 53.62 -5.44
#